data_AF-A0A2Z3IY22-F1
#
_entry.id   AF-A0A2Z3IY22-F1
#
_cell.length_a   1.000
_cell.length_b   1.000
_cell.length_c   1.000
_cell.angle_alpha   90.00
_cell.angle_beta   90.00
_cell.angle_gamma   90.00
#
_symmetry.space_group_name_H-M   'P 1'
#
loop_
_entity.id
_entity.type
_entity.pdbx_description
1 polymer ?
#
loop_
_entity_poly.entity_id
_entity_poly.type
_entity_poly.pdbx_seq_one_letter_code
_entity_poly.pdbx_strand_id
1 'polypeptide(L)'
;MTDAVPADPDADLRWMRGAIGLAAEGAVVGEVPVGTVVVRGDVELGRGRNGRIAASDATAHAEMVAIGAACAAAGNYRLSCATLYSTLEPCVMCAGAIVHARSAASMSGVCIFLPLGFR
;
A
#
# COMPACT_ATOMS: atom_id res chain seq x y z
N MET A 1 12.37 20.63 7.27
CA MET A 1 11.97 21.11 5.93
C MET A 1 11.05 20.05 5.38
N THR A 2 9.78 20.14 5.77
CA THR A 2 8.76 19.14 5.48
C THR A 2 8.08 19.59 4.20
N ASP A 3 8.52 19.06 3.06
CA ASP A 3 7.79 19.22 1.81
C ASP A 3 6.56 18.31 1.89
N ALA A 4 5.57 18.74 2.68
CA ALA A 4 4.26 18.11 2.68
C ALA A 4 3.69 18.31 1.27
N VAL A 5 3.47 17.22 0.54
CA VAL A 5 2.73 17.27 -0.71
C VAL A 5 1.34 17.80 -0.38
N PRO A 6 0.87 18.90 -1.00
CA PRO A 6 -0.46 19.42 -0.74
C PRO A 6 -1.50 18.34 -1.01
N ALA A 7 -2.45 18.18 -0.09
CA ALA A 7 -3.50 17.18 -0.21
C ALA A 7 -4.37 17.46 -1.44
N ASP A 8 -4.47 16.49 -2.33
CA ASP A 8 -5.40 16.47 -3.46
C ASP A 8 -6.39 15.32 -3.24
N PRO A 9 -7.60 15.61 -2.73
CA PRO A 9 -8.60 14.58 -2.42
C PRO A 9 -8.99 13.72 -3.62
N ASP A 10 -9.00 14.27 -4.83
CA ASP A 10 -9.36 13.52 -6.04
C ASP A 10 -8.23 12.57 -6.44
N ALA A 11 -6.98 13.00 -6.30
CA ALA A 11 -5.83 12.11 -6.46
C ALA A 11 -5.81 11.00 -5.40
N ASP A 12 -6.06 11.35 -4.13
CA ASP A 12 -6.12 10.38 -3.04
C ASP A 12 -7.20 9.31 -3.30
N LEU A 13 -8.39 9.72 -3.74
CA LEU A 13 -9.47 8.80 -4.10
C LEU A 13 -9.11 7.91 -5.29
N ARG A 14 -8.42 8.45 -6.30
CA ARG A 14 -7.96 7.67 -7.46
C ARG A 14 -7.00 6.55 -7.02
N TRP A 15 -6.01 6.88 -6.20
CA TRP A 15 -5.03 5.90 -5.73
C TRP A 15 -5.64 4.88 -4.77
N MET A 16 -6.55 5.33 -3.90
CA MET A 16 -7.30 4.42 -3.01
C MET A 16 -8.16 3.43 -3.79
N ARG A 17 -8.82 3.85 -4.89
CA ARG A 17 -9.54 2.94 -5.78
C ARG A 17 -8.61 1.87 -6.39
N GLY A 18 -7.39 2.25 -6.75
CA GLY A 18 -6.36 1.30 -7.20
C GLY A 18 -6.03 0.26 -6.13
N ALA A 19 -5.82 0.70 -4.88
CA ALA A 19 -5.58 -0.20 -3.74
C ALA A 19 -6.77 -1.15 -3.47
N ILE A 20 -8.00 -0.66 -3.60
CA ILE A 20 -9.23 -1.48 -3.48
C ILE A 20 -9.30 -2.54 -4.58
N GLY A 21 -8.90 -2.21 -5.82
CA GLY A 21 -8.81 -3.19 -6.91
C GLY A 21 -7.86 -4.34 -6.58
N LEU A 22 -6.68 -4.03 -6.03
CA LEU A 22 -5.70 -5.04 -5.59
C LEU A 22 -6.22 -5.91 -4.44
N ALA A 23 -6.95 -5.32 -3.49
CA ALA A 23 -7.61 -6.07 -2.42
C ALA A 23 -8.65 -7.05 -2.99
N ALA A 24 -9.44 -6.63 -3.98
CA ALA A 24 -10.43 -7.47 -4.66
C ALA A 24 -9.76 -8.63 -5.41
N GLU A 25 -8.65 -8.38 -6.11
CA GLU A 25 -7.85 -9.46 -6.73
C GLU A 25 -7.39 -10.47 -5.67
N GLY A 26 -6.92 -10.01 -4.51
CA GLY A 26 -6.52 -10.84 -3.36
C GLY A 26 -7.65 -11.77 -2.89
N ALA A 27 -8.85 -11.22 -2.71
CA ALA A 27 -10.02 -12.00 -2.32
C ALA A 27 -10.34 -13.13 -3.30
N VAL A 28 -10.22 -12.88 -4.61
CA VAL A 28 -10.51 -13.88 -5.66
C VAL A 28 -9.62 -15.13 -5.52
N VAL A 29 -8.41 -14.99 -5.00
CA VAL A 29 -7.47 -16.09 -4.80
C VAL A 29 -7.43 -16.61 -3.35
N GLY A 30 -8.38 -16.20 -2.51
CA GLY A 30 -8.50 -16.66 -1.12
C GLY A 30 -7.54 -16.00 -0.13
N GLU A 31 -6.89 -14.90 -0.51
CA GLU A 31 -6.06 -14.11 0.41
C GLU A 31 -6.91 -13.14 1.23
N VAL A 32 -6.35 -12.60 2.31
CA VAL A 32 -6.97 -11.49 3.03
C VAL A 32 -7.03 -10.26 2.10
N PRO A 33 -8.19 -9.61 1.90
CA PRO A 33 -8.37 -8.52 0.94
C PRO A 33 -7.73 -7.22 1.44
N VAL A 34 -6.41 -7.13 1.28
CA VAL A 34 -5.64 -5.92 1.53
C VAL A 34 -4.85 -5.60 0.28
N GLY A 35 -4.91 -4.34 -0.14
CA GLY A 35 -4.18 -3.81 -1.27
C GLY A 35 -3.46 -2.52 -0.89
N THR A 36 -2.34 -2.25 -1.55
CA THR A 36 -1.51 -1.08 -1.30
C THR A 36 -0.90 -0.57 -2.60
N VAL A 37 -0.88 0.75 -2.77
CA VAL A 37 -0.13 1.43 -3.83
C VAL A 37 0.80 2.48 -3.24
N VAL A 38 1.97 2.64 -3.86
CA VAL A 38 3.00 3.63 -3.50
C VAL A 38 3.21 4.52 -4.70
N VAL A 39 3.11 5.84 -4.49
CA VAL A 39 3.16 6.83 -5.57
C VAL A 39 4.13 7.95 -5.22
N ARG A 40 4.61 8.67 -6.21
CA ARG A 40 5.35 9.93 -6.05
C ARG A 40 4.76 10.94 -7.04
N GLY A 41 4.00 11.91 -6.52
CA GLY A 41 3.14 12.76 -7.36
C GLY A 41 2.09 11.89 -8.08
N ASP A 42 2.00 12.03 -9.40
CA ASP A 42 1.09 11.25 -10.25
C ASP A 42 1.68 9.93 -10.77
N VAL A 43 2.87 9.54 -10.31
CA VAL A 43 3.55 8.33 -10.77
C VAL A 43 3.41 7.20 -9.74
N GLU A 44 2.83 6.07 -10.14
CA GLU A 44 2.88 4.82 -9.37
C GLU A 44 4.31 4.27 -9.40
N LEU A 45 4.90 4.08 -8.21
CA LEU A 45 6.21 3.46 -8.03
C LEU A 45 6.09 1.96 -7.77
N GLY A 46 5.05 1.55 -7.05
CA GLY A 46 4.85 0.15 -6.70
C GLY A 46 3.45 -0.14 -6.21
N ARG A 47 3.07 -1.41 -6.29
CA ARG A 47 1.77 -1.91 -5.85
C ARG A 47 1.89 -3.30 -5.24
N GLY A 48 0.95 -3.64 -4.37
CA GLY A 48 0.95 -4.91 -3.67
C GLY A 48 -0.43 -5.30 -3.17
N ARG A 49 -0.64 -6.60 -3.00
CA ARG A 49 -1.79 -7.21 -2.32
C ARG A 49 -1.28 -8.24 -1.32
N ASN A 50 -2.10 -8.61 -0.34
CA ASN A 50 -1.75 -9.73 0.55
C ASN A 50 -1.53 -10.99 -0.30
N GLY A 51 -0.42 -11.69 -0.04
CA GLY A 51 -0.02 -12.88 -0.79
C GLY A 51 0.59 -13.95 0.11
N ARG A 52 0.24 -13.95 1.41
CA ARG A 52 0.89 -14.81 2.40
C ARG A 52 0.67 -16.29 2.12
N ILE A 53 -0.53 -16.66 1.68
CA ILE A 53 -0.89 -18.04 1.39
C ILE A 53 -0.18 -18.49 0.11
N ALA A 54 -0.34 -17.72 -0.98
CA ALA A 54 0.20 -18.07 -2.29
C ALA A 54 1.73 -18.10 -2.31
N ALA A 55 2.39 -17.16 -1.63
CA ALA A 55 3.85 -17.12 -1.54
C ALA A 55 4.43 -18.01 -0.43
N SER A 56 3.59 -18.55 0.46
CA SER A 56 4.04 -19.20 1.71
C SER A 56 5.04 -18.34 2.49
N ASP A 57 4.78 -17.02 2.53
CA ASP A 57 5.65 -16.01 3.13
C ASP A 57 4.85 -15.16 4.11
N ALA A 58 5.16 -15.27 5.39
CA ALA A 58 4.50 -14.53 6.45
C ALA A 58 4.63 -13.00 6.29
N THR A 59 5.65 -12.53 5.57
CA THR A 59 5.95 -11.11 5.36
C THR A 59 5.26 -10.52 4.13
N ALA A 60 4.61 -11.34 3.29
CA ALA A 60 3.94 -10.91 2.04
C ALA A 60 2.61 -10.16 2.28
N HIS A 61 2.66 -9.16 3.14
CA HIS A 61 1.62 -8.15 3.33
C HIS A 61 1.61 -7.19 2.13
N ALA A 62 0.45 -6.59 1.86
CA ALA A 62 0.28 -5.69 0.72
C ALA A 62 1.30 -4.53 0.74
N GLU A 63 1.55 -3.96 1.91
CA GLU A 63 2.50 -2.86 2.13
C GLU A 63 3.93 -3.30 1.87
N MET A 64 4.31 -4.48 2.35
CA MET A 64 5.67 -5.03 2.15
C MET A 64 5.94 -5.27 0.67
N VAL A 65 4.97 -5.87 -0.03
CA VAL A 65 5.05 -6.12 -1.48
C VAL A 65 5.13 -4.80 -2.25
N ALA A 66 4.27 -3.82 -1.91
CA ALA A 66 4.25 -2.52 -2.59
C ALA A 66 5.54 -1.71 -2.36
N ILE A 67 6.08 -1.70 -1.14
CA ILE A 67 7.35 -1.05 -0.80
C ILE A 67 8.50 -1.72 -1.55
N GLY A 68 8.55 -3.06 -1.58
CA GLY A 68 9.56 -3.81 -2.33
C GLY A 68 9.55 -3.45 -3.82
N ALA A 69 8.36 -3.44 -4.44
CA ALA A 69 8.18 -3.03 -5.82
C ALA A 69 8.62 -1.57 -6.06
N ALA A 70 8.23 -0.66 -5.18
CA ALA A 70 8.61 0.76 -5.29
C ALA A 70 10.12 0.99 -5.16
N CYS A 71 10.78 0.29 -4.23
CA CYS A 71 12.23 0.36 -4.07
C CYS A 71 12.97 -0.17 -5.30
N ALA A 72 12.49 -1.27 -5.88
CA ALA A 72 13.04 -1.83 -7.11
C ALA A 72 12.88 -0.86 -8.29
N ALA A 73 11.69 -0.27 -8.47
CA ALA A 73 11.41 0.71 -9.51
C ALA A 73 12.25 2.00 -9.34
N ALA A 74 12.46 2.44 -8.11
CA ALA A 74 13.28 3.61 -7.80
C ALA A 74 14.79 3.34 -7.83
N GLY A 75 15.22 2.07 -7.87
CA GLY A 75 16.62 1.68 -7.69
C GLY A 75 17.20 2.13 -6.34
N ASN A 76 16.35 2.33 -5.33
CA ASN A 76 16.73 2.91 -4.04
C ASN A 76 15.76 2.50 -2.93
N TYR A 77 16.29 2.20 -1.74
CA TYR A 77 15.49 1.89 -0.56
C TYR A 77 14.78 3.12 0.05
N ARG A 78 15.25 4.33 -0.29
CA ARG A 78 14.64 5.58 0.18
C ARG A 78 13.57 6.05 -0.81
N LEU A 79 12.32 5.95 -0.39
CA LEU A 79 11.14 6.39 -1.10
C LEU A 79 10.74 7.81 -0.68
N SER A 80 11.70 8.74 -0.70
CA SER A 80 11.44 10.14 -0.34
C SER A 80 10.36 10.75 -1.24
N CYS A 81 9.53 11.59 -0.61
CA CYS A 81 8.36 12.25 -1.23
C CYS A 81 7.35 11.27 -1.85
N ALA A 82 7.38 9.99 -1.45
CA ALA A 82 6.36 9.03 -1.84
C ALA A 82 5.23 8.98 -0.81
N THR A 83 4.01 8.77 -1.30
CA THR A 83 2.79 8.53 -0.53
C THR A 83 2.37 7.07 -0.68
N LEU A 84 1.90 6.46 0.40
CA LEU A 84 1.41 5.08 0.41
C LEU A 84 -0.07 5.06 0.76
N TYR A 85 -0.87 4.41 -0.07
CA TYR A 85 -2.30 4.22 0.11
C TYR A 85 -2.57 2.75 0.38
N SER A 86 -3.11 2.43 1.56
CA SER A 86 -3.45 1.06 1.96
C SER A 86 -4.94 0.97 2.31
N THR A 87 -5.57 -0.15 1.94
CA THR A 87 -6.98 -0.41 2.24
C THR A 87 -7.24 -0.77 3.70
N LEU A 88 -6.17 -1.07 4.46
CA LEU A 88 -6.21 -1.38 5.87
C LEU A 88 -5.10 -0.61 6.60
N GLU A 89 -5.31 -0.34 7.89
CA GLU A 89 -4.25 0.18 8.75
C GLU A 89 -3.06 -0.80 8.78
N PRO A 90 -1.82 -0.32 8.55
CA PRO A 90 -0.65 -1.18 8.52
C PRO A 90 -0.35 -1.76 9.91
N CYS A 91 -0.01 -3.05 9.96
CA CYS A 91 0.45 -3.68 11.20
C CYS A 91 1.85 -3.17 11.61
N VAL A 92 2.29 -3.54 12.81
CA VAL A 92 3.60 -3.13 13.37
C VAL A 92 4.79 -3.40 12.44
N MET A 93 4.77 -4.51 11.70
CA MET A 93 5.82 -4.85 10.72
C MET A 93 5.82 -3.87 9.55
N CYS A 94 4.65 -3.62 8.96
CA CYS A 94 4.49 -2.75 7.80
C CYS A 94 4.77 -1.29 8.16
N ALA A 95 4.30 -0.84 9.34
CA ALA A 95 4.63 0.47 9.89
C ALA A 95 6.14 0.67 10.04
N GLY A 96 6.86 -0.34 10.56
CA GLY A 96 8.32 -0.31 10.62
C GLY A 96 8.97 -0.17 9.24
N ALA A 97 8.51 -0.93 8.25
CA ALA A 97 9.01 -0.84 6.88
C ALA A 97 8.78 0.55 6.25
N ILE A 98 7.61 1.15 6.46
CA ILE A 98 7.28 2.52 6.02
C ILE A 98 8.28 3.54 6.59
N VAL A 99 8.57 3.44 7.90
CA VAL A 99 9.57 4.30 8.56
C VAL A 99 10.96 4.12 7.94
N HIS A 100 11.39 2.88 7.70
CA HIS A 100 12.69 2.60 7.09
C HIS A 100 12.78 3.06 5.62
N ALA A 101 11.67 3.01 4.88
CA ALA A 101 11.59 3.48 3.50
C ALA A 101 11.61 5.01 3.39
N ARG A 102 11.40 5.76 4.48
CA ARG A 102 11.36 7.24 4.50
C ARG A 102 10.31 7.84 3.55
N SER A 103 9.22 7.12 3.30
CA SER A 103 8.06 7.69 2.59
C SER A 103 7.38 8.74 3.47
N ALA A 104 6.97 9.86 2.86
CA ALA A 104 6.15 10.87 3.53
C ALA A 104 4.74 10.28 3.68
N ALA A 105 4.54 9.47 4.71
CA ALA A 105 3.30 8.73 4.88
C ALA A 105 2.17 9.70 5.30
N SER A 106 1.46 10.26 4.32
CA SER A 106 0.07 10.65 4.52
C SER A 106 -0.77 9.37 4.45
N MET A 107 -1.19 8.87 5.60
CA MET A 107 -2.09 7.71 5.68
C MET A 107 -3.54 8.20 5.55
N SER A 108 -4.10 8.16 4.34
CA SER A 108 -5.55 8.23 4.16
C SER A 108 -6.11 6.81 4.19
N GLY A 109 -6.37 6.29 5.39
CA GLY A 109 -7.08 5.01 5.56
C GLY A 109 -8.59 5.23 5.47
N VAL A 110 -9.23 4.83 4.35
CA VAL A 110 -10.68 4.58 4.35
C VAL A 110 -10.87 3.10 4.68
N CYS A 111 -11.23 2.81 5.92
CA CYS A 111 -11.67 1.49 6.32
C CYS A 111 -13.06 1.24 5.71
N ILE A 112 -13.13 0.71 4.49
CA ILE A 112 -14.37 0.14 3.97
C ILE A 112 -14.44 -1.28 4.52
N PHE A 113 -15.12 -1.45 5.65
CA PHE A 113 -15.56 -2.76 6.12
C PHE A 113 -16.66 -3.23 5.15
N LEU A 114 -16.27 -3.68 3.95
CA LEU A 114 -17.17 -4.48 3.13
C LEU A 114 -17.43 -5.76 3.94
N PRO A 115 -18.69 -6.11 4.24
CA PRO A 115 -19.02 -7.38 4.86
C PRO A 115 -18.82 -8.48 3.82
N LEU A 116 -17.58 -8.74 3.43
CA LEU A 116 -17.22 -9.96 2.72
C LEU A 116 -17.16 -11.02 3.79
N GLY A 117 -18.23 -11.82 3.88
CA GLY A 117 -18.42 -12.88 4.86
C GLY A 117 -17.29 -13.89 4.84
N PHE A 118 -16.22 -13.58 5.57
CA PHE A 118 -15.22 -14.54 6.01
C PHE A 118 -15.92 -15.53 6.94
N ARG A 119 -16.13 -16.73 6.41
CA ARG A 119 -16.55 -17.90 7.15
C ARG A 119 -15.40 -18.89 7.21
#